data_AF-A0A6M2BSV1-F1
#
_entry.id   AF-A0A6M2BSV1-F1
#
_cell.length_a   1.000
_cell.length_b   1.000
_cell.length_c   1.000
_cell.angle_alpha   90.00
_cell.angle_beta   90.00
_cell.angle_gamma   90.00
#
_symmetry.space_group_name_H-M   'P 1'
#
loop_
_entity.id
_entity.type
_entity.pdbx_description
1 polymer ?
#
loop_
_entity_poly.entity_id
_entity_poly.type
_entity_poly.pdbx_seq_one_letter_code
_entity_poly.pdbx_strand_id
1 'polypeptide(L)'
;MKHGLKVVGLLCAMFATGAVWAQDDGDEAGAADVTHALSGRPWYVSGMFSYVDSDSDRGTKGGLGGIVSVGKKVTWGLTLELTGYYSVADAKHDGGSADLYAYGASALFFPSKTIPNAYGVVSLMKGHTSNLPGPRDSFASTVFDVGVGYLQPITTHMLLRAEARYRTDDKGATPTGAKSTTSNFAEGVYSVGLLFPFGGGATQAGSADEAATAVVDTESADDDNDGVSNDKDQCPGSPAGAVDENGCPTGDSSAATDGDSAAPAADDGAAPTDSSGDSGSATPCRTPDAGEQVDENGCAVDGAAPPQ
;
A
#
# COMPACT_ATOMS: atom_id res chain seq x y z
N MET A 1 29.76 -28.65 -28.86
CA MET A 1 28.33 -28.81 -28.52
C MET A 1 28.07 -30.25 -28.13
N LYS A 2 28.12 -30.55 -26.83
CA LYS A 2 27.71 -31.79 -26.12
C LYS A 2 28.30 -31.62 -24.70
N HIS A 3 27.49 -31.81 -23.65
CA HIS A 3 27.78 -31.65 -22.20
C HIS A 3 27.25 -30.41 -21.46
N GLY A 4 26.37 -29.59 -22.05
CA GLY A 4 25.74 -28.45 -21.36
C GLY A 4 24.29 -28.69 -20.94
N LEU A 5 23.97 -29.82 -20.28
CA LEU A 5 22.59 -30.08 -19.83
C LEU A 5 22.55 -31.10 -18.68
N LYS A 6 23.17 -30.80 -17.52
CA LYS A 6 22.98 -31.58 -16.28
C LYS A 6 23.13 -30.74 -15.01
N VAL A 7 22.57 -29.52 -14.96
CA VAL A 7 22.24 -28.85 -13.69
C VAL A 7 20.99 -27.98 -13.89
N VAL A 8 19.88 -28.60 -14.30
CA VAL A 8 18.54 -27.99 -14.22
C VAL A 8 17.66 -29.08 -13.64
N GLY A 9 17.59 -29.13 -12.32
CA GLY A 9 16.89 -30.23 -11.67
C GLY A 9 16.99 -30.23 -10.15
N LEU A 10 16.83 -29.07 -9.50
CA LEU A 10 16.42 -29.03 -8.09
C LEU A 10 15.97 -27.62 -7.65
N LEU A 11 14.94 -27.05 -8.26
CA LEU A 11 14.26 -25.86 -7.69
C LEU A 11 12.73 -25.84 -7.93
N CYS A 12 12.11 -27.03 -8.00
CA CYS A 12 10.65 -27.17 -8.19
C CYS A 12 9.93 -27.93 -7.06
N ALA A 13 10.57 -28.16 -5.90
CA ALA A 13 9.99 -29.02 -4.85
C ALA A 13 9.70 -28.30 -3.51
N MET A 14 9.53 -26.98 -3.50
CA MET A 14 9.07 -26.23 -2.31
C MET A 14 7.75 -25.47 -2.50
N PHE A 15 6.96 -25.79 -3.53
CA PHE A 15 5.69 -25.11 -3.82
C PHE A 15 4.44 -25.82 -3.28
N ALA A 16 4.56 -26.74 -2.32
CA ALA A 16 3.39 -27.52 -1.89
C ALA A 16 3.38 -27.87 -0.39
N THR A 17 3.43 -26.87 0.49
CA THR A 17 2.82 -26.97 1.85
C THR A 17 2.67 -25.58 2.44
N GLY A 18 1.47 -25.02 2.36
CA GLY A 18 1.16 -23.73 2.98
C GLY A 18 -0.30 -23.32 2.79
N ALA A 19 -1.23 -24.26 3.00
CA ALA A 19 -2.67 -23.98 2.99
C ALA A 19 -3.42 -25.00 3.87
N VAL A 20 -3.12 -25.01 5.17
CA VAL A 20 -3.91 -25.52 6.31
C VAL A 20 -3.19 -24.85 7.49
N TRP A 21 -3.73 -23.90 8.28
CA TRP A 21 -4.83 -23.85 9.26
C TRP A 21 -5.13 -22.32 9.43
N ALA A 22 -6.25 -21.76 9.90
CA ALA A 22 -7.47 -22.19 10.55
C ALA A 22 -8.52 -21.08 10.31
N GLN A 23 -9.79 -21.46 10.39
CA GLN A 23 -10.94 -20.57 10.45
C GLN A 23 -11.12 -20.14 11.91
N ASP A 24 -11.08 -18.85 12.19
CA ASP A 24 -11.67 -18.25 13.39
C ASP A 24 -12.15 -16.84 13.01
N ASP A 25 -13.47 -16.65 13.07
CA ASP A 25 -14.14 -15.39 12.75
C ASP A 25 -14.11 -14.53 14.02
N GLY A 26 -13.20 -13.55 14.05
CA GLY A 26 -13.12 -12.58 15.14
C GLY A 26 -12.30 -11.35 14.71
N ASP A 27 -12.93 -10.18 14.79
CA ASP A 27 -12.34 -8.88 14.51
C ASP A 27 -11.02 -8.65 15.29
N GLU A 28 -9.88 -8.79 14.60
CA GLU A 28 -8.58 -8.35 15.10
C GLU A 28 -8.07 -7.19 14.23
N ALA A 29 -8.15 -5.99 14.81
CA ALA A 29 -7.48 -4.81 14.29
C ALA A 29 -5.96 -5.07 14.13
N GLY A 30 -5.48 -5.04 12.88
CA GLY A 30 -4.05 -4.86 12.59
C GLY A 30 -3.22 -6.13 12.33
N ALA A 31 -3.80 -7.24 11.88
CA ALA A 31 -3.02 -8.35 11.34
C ALA A 31 -2.19 -7.86 10.14
N ALA A 32 -0.87 -7.76 10.31
CA ALA A 32 0.03 -7.34 9.25
C ALA A 32 -0.10 -8.31 8.06
N ASP A 33 -0.37 -7.76 6.88
CA ASP A 33 -0.50 -8.51 5.64
C ASP A 33 0.77 -9.31 5.33
N VAL A 34 0.72 -10.61 5.65
CA VAL A 34 1.78 -11.58 5.37
C VAL A 34 1.77 -12.06 3.92
N THR A 35 0.81 -11.63 3.10
CA THR A 35 0.70 -12.05 1.69
C THR A 35 1.56 -11.19 0.77
N HIS A 36 1.76 -9.91 1.10
CA HIS A 36 2.58 -8.97 0.35
C HIS A 36 3.89 -8.59 1.07
N ALA A 37 5.01 -9.07 0.55
CA ALA A 37 6.34 -8.68 1.00
C ALA A 37 6.54 -7.16 0.93
N LEU A 38 7.22 -6.61 1.94
CA LEU A 38 7.53 -5.17 2.06
C LEU A 38 6.28 -4.26 2.15
N SER A 39 5.13 -4.79 2.59
CA SER A 39 3.94 -3.97 2.88
C SER A 39 4.18 -3.06 4.10
N GLY A 40 3.76 -1.80 4.00
CA GLY A 40 3.85 -0.81 5.09
C GLY A 40 5.27 -0.39 5.55
N ARG A 41 6.33 -0.96 4.97
CA ARG A 41 7.72 -0.74 5.41
C ARG A 41 8.60 -0.34 4.21
N PRO A 42 8.81 0.96 3.98
CA PRO A 42 9.63 1.44 2.87
C PRO A 42 11.07 0.97 2.87
N TRP A 43 11.69 0.65 4.00
CA TRP A 43 13.12 0.31 4.05
C TRP A 43 13.36 -1.13 4.46
N TYR A 44 14.48 -1.71 4.04
CA TYR A 44 14.94 -3.01 4.51
C TYR A 44 16.45 -3.17 4.39
N VAL A 45 16.98 -4.12 5.15
CA VAL A 45 18.33 -4.68 4.96
C VAL A 45 18.20 -6.14 4.58
N SER A 46 19.13 -6.63 3.76
CA SER A 46 19.15 -8.02 3.30
C SER A 46 20.57 -8.56 3.33
N GLY A 47 20.70 -9.79 3.80
CA GLY A 47 21.96 -10.54 3.78
C GLY A 47 21.70 -11.92 3.18
N MET A 48 22.48 -12.29 2.16
CA MET A 48 22.35 -13.56 1.46
C MET A 48 23.68 -14.26 1.35
N PHE A 49 23.64 -15.59 1.46
CA PHE A 49 24.72 -16.46 1.03
C PHE A 49 24.56 -16.74 -0.47
N SER A 50 25.67 -16.83 -1.20
CA SER A 50 25.66 -17.07 -2.64
C SER A 50 26.63 -18.17 -3.06
N TYR A 51 26.21 -18.94 -4.06
CA TYR A 51 27.05 -19.86 -4.83
C TYR A 51 27.20 -19.30 -6.25
N VAL A 52 28.43 -19.23 -6.75
CA VAL A 52 28.78 -18.76 -8.09
C VAL A 52 29.25 -19.96 -8.91
N ASP A 53 28.53 -20.24 -9.99
CA ASP A 53 28.97 -21.16 -11.03
C ASP A 53 29.77 -20.40 -12.09
N SER A 54 31.10 -20.54 -12.03
CA SER A 54 32.02 -19.76 -12.85
C SER A 54 32.17 -20.30 -14.26
N ASP A 55 32.26 -19.36 -15.21
CA ASP A 55 32.61 -19.67 -16.60
C ASP A 55 33.94 -20.45 -16.66
N SER A 56 34.00 -21.42 -17.57
CA SER A 56 35.23 -22.11 -17.93
C SER A 56 36.37 -21.18 -18.33
N ASP A 57 36.06 -20.01 -18.91
CA ASP A 57 37.06 -19.06 -19.38
C ASP A 57 37.68 -18.23 -18.25
N ARG A 58 37.00 -18.09 -17.10
CA ARG A 58 37.53 -17.35 -15.93
C ARG A 58 38.75 -18.03 -15.31
N GLY A 59 38.85 -19.35 -15.42
CA GLY A 59 39.92 -20.13 -14.78
C GLY A 59 39.64 -20.53 -13.33
N THR A 60 38.38 -20.42 -12.90
CA THR A 60 37.90 -20.84 -11.57
C THR A 60 36.82 -21.92 -11.70
N LYS A 61 36.63 -22.75 -10.66
CA LYS A 61 35.64 -23.84 -10.62
C LYS A 61 34.25 -23.39 -10.17
N GLY A 62 34.13 -22.16 -9.71
CA GLY A 62 33.00 -21.68 -8.94
C GLY A 62 33.42 -21.39 -7.51
N GLY A 63 32.53 -20.77 -6.74
CA GLY A 63 32.89 -20.20 -5.46
C GLY A 63 31.71 -19.93 -4.54
N LEU A 64 32.02 -19.65 -3.29
CA LEU A 64 31.06 -19.22 -2.28
C LEU A 64 31.21 -17.73 -2.01
N GLY A 65 30.11 -17.09 -1.65
CA GLY A 65 30.11 -15.68 -1.36
C GLY A 65 28.91 -15.26 -0.53
N GLY A 66 28.76 -13.94 -0.45
CA GLY A 66 27.60 -13.32 0.15
C GLY A 66 27.24 -12.02 -0.55
N ILE A 67 26.00 -11.62 -0.38
CA ILE A 67 25.43 -10.37 -0.87
C ILE A 67 24.85 -9.65 0.35
N VAL A 68 25.15 -8.36 0.46
CA VAL A 68 24.52 -7.46 1.42
C VAL A 68 23.85 -6.33 0.67
N SER A 69 22.64 -5.96 1.06
CA SER A 69 21.94 -4.82 0.47
C SER A 69 21.14 -4.04 1.48
N VAL A 70 20.98 -2.74 1.18
CA VAL A 70 20.03 -1.85 1.83
C VAL A 70 19.10 -1.36 0.74
N GLY A 71 17.80 -1.62 0.92
CA GLY A 71 16.80 -1.35 -0.09
C GLY A 71 15.70 -0.44 0.39
N LYS A 72 15.10 0.26 -0.58
CA LYS A 72 13.92 1.08 -0.38
C LYS A 72 12.85 0.74 -1.41
N LYS A 73 11.64 0.44 -0.96
CA LYS A 73 10.45 0.38 -1.81
C LYS A 73 10.11 1.80 -2.29
N VAL A 74 10.08 1.98 -3.60
CA VAL A 74 9.86 3.29 -4.24
C VAL A 74 8.41 3.42 -4.70
N THR A 75 7.88 2.37 -5.33
CA THR A 75 6.48 2.30 -5.77
C THR A 75 5.88 0.96 -5.37
N TRP A 76 4.64 0.69 -5.79
CA TRP A 76 3.98 -0.60 -5.54
C TRP A 76 4.72 -1.78 -6.18
N GLY A 77 5.43 -1.56 -7.28
CA GLY A 77 6.09 -2.61 -8.07
C GLY A 77 7.58 -2.39 -8.30
N LEU A 78 8.18 -1.34 -7.72
CA LEU A 78 9.59 -1.01 -7.87
C LEU A 78 10.26 -0.81 -6.52
N THR A 79 11.41 -1.44 -6.37
CA THR A 79 12.31 -1.30 -5.23
C THR A 79 13.72 -1.03 -5.74
N LEU A 80 14.44 -0.13 -5.08
CA LEU A 80 15.84 0.17 -5.39
C LEU A 80 16.73 -0.28 -4.24
N GLU A 81 17.90 -0.83 -4.55
CA GLU A 81 18.87 -1.29 -3.57
C GLU A 81 20.25 -0.68 -3.82
N LEU A 82 20.93 -0.30 -2.75
CA LEU A 82 22.39 -0.29 -2.72
C LEU A 82 22.84 -1.71 -2.37
N THR A 83 23.68 -2.31 -3.20
CA THR A 83 24.09 -3.71 -3.06
C THR A 83 25.61 -3.85 -3.13
N GLY A 84 26.14 -4.83 -2.41
CA GLY A 84 27.51 -5.27 -2.53
C GLY A 84 27.61 -6.79 -2.38
N TYR A 85 28.57 -7.39 -3.07
CA TYR A 85 28.88 -8.80 -2.92
C TYR A 85 30.37 -9.02 -2.71
N TYR A 86 30.69 -10.13 -2.06
CA TYR A 86 32.03 -10.70 -1.96
C TYR A 86 31.94 -12.21 -2.22
N SER A 87 32.87 -12.76 -3.00
CA SER A 87 32.93 -14.19 -3.28
C SER A 87 34.37 -14.66 -3.46
N VAL A 88 34.64 -15.87 -3.00
CA VAL A 88 35.92 -16.56 -3.15
C VAL A 88 35.70 -17.73 -4.09
N ALA A 89 36.47 -17.78 -5.18
CA ALA A 89 36.36 -18.82 -6.19
C ALA A 89 37.67 -19.60 -6.32
N ASP A 90 37.58 -20.93 -6.27
CA ASP A 90 38.77 -21.78 -6.33
C ASP A 90 39.33 -21.84 -7.75
N ALA A 91 40.66 -21.80 -7.85
CA ALA A 91 41.36 -21.94 -9.12
C ALA A 91 41.10 -23.31 -9.77
N LYS A 92 40.96 -23.34 -11.10
CA LYS A 92 40.82 -24.60 -11.86
C LYS A 92 42.12 -25.40 -11.91
N HIS A 93 43.25 -24.71 -12.03
CA HIS A 93 44.59 -25.24 -12.16
C HIS A 93 45.55 -24.48 -11.21
N ASP A 94 46.58 -25.16 -10.72
CA ASP A 94 47.70 -24.63 -9.90
C ASP A 94 47.42 -24.25 -8.44
N GLY A 95 46.20 -24.49 -7.94
CA GLY A 95 45.84 -24.20 -6.54
C GLY A 95 45.69 -22.70 -6.27
N GLY A 96 45.13 -22.35 -5.10
CA GLY A 96 44.81 -20.97 -4.74
C GLY A 96 43.36 -20.57 -5.07
N SER A 97 43.00 -19.34 -4.69
CA SER A 97 41.65 -18.80 -4.77
C SER A 97 41.67 -17.37 -5.30
N ALA A 98 40.67 -17.02 -6.11
CA ALA A 98 40.41 -15.67 -6.58
C ALA A 98 39.37 -15.01 -5.68
N ASP A 99 39.63 -13.75 -5.32
CA ASP A 99 38.68 -12.91 -4.59
C ASP A 99 37.97 -11.98 -5.56
N LEU A 100 36.65 -11.95 -5.49
CA LEU A 100 35.81 -11.08 -6.29
C LEU A 100 34.92 -10.27 -5.36
N TYR A 101 34.89 -8.96 -5.53
CA TYR A 101 33.91 -8.12 -4.85
C TYR A 101 33.39 -7.04 -5.79
N ALA A 102 32.15 -6.61 -5.55
CA ALA A 102 31.60 -5.46 -6.25
C ALA A 102 30.60 -4.72 -5.36
N TYR A 103 30.36 -3.46 -5.70
CA TYR A 103 29.31 -2.65 -5.11
C TYR A 103 28.62 -1.82 -6.20
N GLY A 104 27.35 -1.52 -6.00
CA GLY A 104 26.56 -0.76 -6.96
C GLY A 104 25.10 -0.72 -6.59
N ALA A 105 24.25 -0.62 -7.61
CA ALA A 105 22.81 -0.48 -7.43
C ALA A 105 22.04 -1.61 -8.12
N SER A 106 20.91 -1.98 -7.52
CA SER A 106 19.94 -2.91 -8.10
C SER A 106 18.55 -2.30 -8.16
N ALA A 107 17.78 -2.72 -9.14
CA ALA A 107 16.35 -2.46 -9.23
C ALA A 107 15.59 -3.78 -9.25
N LEU A 108 14.62 -3.91 -8.35
CA LEU A 108 13.72 -5.05 -8.24
C LEU A 108 12.34 -4.64 -8.74
N PHE A 109 11.78 -5.44 -9.64
CA PHE A 109 10.49 -5.22 -10.25
C PHE A 109 9.54 -6.38 -9.95
N PHE A 110 8.33 -6.07 -9.50
CA PHE A 110 7.30 -7.03 -9.09
C PHE A 110 6.16 -7.02 -10.12
N PRO A 111 6.24 -7.86 -11.18
CA PRO A 111 5.38 -7.70 -12.37
C PRO A 111 3.98 -8.27 -12.21
N SER A 112 3.75 -9.17 -11.23
CA SER A 112 2.51 -9.94 -11.12
C SER A 112 1.81 -9.70 -9.80
N LYS A 113 0.49 -9.47 -9.87
CA LYS A 113 -0.40 -9.51 -8.68
C LYS A 113 -0.82 -10.94 -8.33
N THR A 114 -0.76 -11.88 -9.29
CA THR A 114 -1.19 -13.28 -9.11
C THR A 114 -0.11 -14.13 -8.46
N ILE A 115 1.17 -13.80 -8.68
CA ILE A 115 2.30 -14.41 -7.99
C ILE A 115 2.94 -13.31 -7.15
N PRO A 116 2.32 -12.93 -6.02
CA PRO A 116 2.88 -11.89 -5.17
C PRO A 116 4.28 -12.30 -4.75
N ASN A 117 5.15 -11.30 -4.59
CA ASN A 117 6.53 -11.45 -4.10
C ASN A 117 7.53 -12.11 -5.07
N ALA A 118 7.09 -12.59 -6.23
CA ALA A 118 7.99 -12.87 -7.33
C ALA A 118 8.47 -11.56 -7.94
N TYR A 119 9.76 -11.46 -8.18
CA TYR A 119 10.37 -10.28 -8.79
C TYR A 119 11.44 -10.67 -9.79
N GLY A 120 11.71 -9.75 -10.72
CA GLY A 120 12.98 -9.75 -11.42
C GLY A 120 13.91 -8.68 -10.86
N VAL A 121 15.19 -8.87 -11.11
CA VAL A 121 16.25 -7.99 -10.62
C VAL A 121 17.22 -7.66 -11.74
N VAL A 122 17.62 -6.40 -11.83
CA VAL A 122 18.76 -5.95 -12.64
C VAL A 122 19.72 -5.19 -11.75
N SER A 123 21.02 -5.33 -11.98
CA SER A 123 22.06 -4.64 -11.20
C SER A 123 23.18 -4.12 -12.09
N LEU A 124 23.72 -2.96 -11.73
CA LEU A 124 24.93 -2.41 -12.31
C LEU A 124 25.91 -2.08 -11.18
N MET A 125 27.10 -2.67 -11.24
CA MET A 125 28.08 -2.62 -10.15
C MET A 125 29.49 -2.37 -10.68
N LYS A 126 30.33 -1.77 -9.83
CA LYS A 126 31.77 -1.70 -10.04
C LYS A 126 32.42 -2.87 -9.33
N GLY A 127 33.10 -3.72 -10.09
CA GLY A 127 33.77 -4.93 -9.59
C GLY A 127 35.28 -4.77 -9.48
N HIS A 128 35.87 -5.60 -8.63
CA HIS A 128 37.30 -5.85 -8.56
C HIS A 128 37.53 -7.34 -8.34
N THR A 129 38.49 -7.89 -9.09
CA THR A 129 39.00 -9.24 -8.91
C THR A 129 40.46 -9.17 -8.50
N SER A 130 40.89 -10.00 -7.57
CA SER A 130 42.29 -10.20 -7.18
C SER A 130 42.61 -11.68 -7.06
N ASN A 131 43.90 -12.01 -7.12
CA ASN A 131 44.40 -13.39 -7.03
C ASN A 131 43.84 -14.32 -8.13
N LEU A 132 43.46 -13.77 -9.29
CA LEU A 132 42.96 -14.55 -10.40
C LEU A 132 44.11 -15.36 -11.04
N PRO A 133 43.96 -16.69 -11.23
CA PRO A 133 44.95 -17.46 -11.98
C PRO A 133 45.04 -16.99 -13.44
N GLY A 134 46.28 -16.76 -13.91
CA GLY A 134 46.55 -16.42 -15.30
C GLY A 134 47.47 -15.20 -15.47
N PRO A 135 47.52 -14.61 -16.68
CA PRO A 135 48.47 -13.54 -17.01
C PRO A 135 48.16 -12.20 -16.33
N ARG A 136 46.97 -12.07 -15.74
CA ARG A 136 46.52 -10.88 -15.02
C ARG A 136 45.76 -11.31 -13.77
N ASP A 137 46.37 -11.07 -12.61
CA ASP A 137 45.86 -11.51 -11.32
C ASP A 137 44.83 -10.55 -10.71
N SER A 138 44.88 -9.27 -11.08
CA SER A 138 44.07 -8.22 -10.49
C SER A 138 43.55 -7.23 -11.52
N PHE A 139 42.26 -6.90 -11.41
CA PHE A 139 41.61 -5.94 -12.31
C PHE A 139 40.31 -5.40 -11.75
N ALA A 140 39.99 -4.17 -12.14
CA ALA A 140 38.66 -3.60 -11.98
C ALA A 140 37.79 -3.95 -13.19
N SER A 141 36.48 -4.06 -12.96
CA SER A 141 35.51 -4.41 -13.99
C SER A 141 34.18 -3.69 -13.79
N THR A 142 33.31 -3.78 -14.79
CA THR A 142 31.91 -3.38 -14.70
C THR A 142 31.06 -4.65 -14.71
N VAL A 143 30.24 -4.82 -13.69
CA VAL A 143 29.48 -6.04 -13.47
C VAL A 143 28.00 -5.75 -13.70
N PHE A 144 27.35 -6.58 -14.50
CA PHE A 144 25.92 -6.52 -14.75
C PHE A 144 25.25 -7.83 -14.30
N ASP A 145 24.22 -7.73 -13.47
CA ASP A 145 23.38 -8.88 -13.11
C ASP A 145 21.99 -8.71 -13.70
N VAL A 146 21.41 -9.80 -14.21
CA VAL A 146 19.98 -9.93 -14.47
C VAL A 146 19.48 -11.23 -13.88
N GLY A 147 18.31 -11.22 -13.25
CA GLY A 147 17.82 -12.42 -12.59
C GLY A 147 16.38 -12.35 -12.16
N VAL A 148 15.99 -13.39 -11.45
CA VAL A 148 14.67 -13.56 -10.85
C VAL A 148 14.84 -13.96 -9.39
N GLY A 149 13.85 -13.60 -8.58
CA GLY A 149 13.83 -13.96 -7.18
C GLY A 149 12.42 -14.03 -6.62
N TYR A 150 12.37 -14.52 -5.39
CA TYR A 150 11.13 -14.67 -4.64
C TYR A 150 11.36 -14.26 -3.18
N LEU A 151 10.41 -13.51 -2.62
CA LEU A 151 10.36 -13.21 -1.20
C LEU A 151 9.27 -14.04 -0.53
N GLN A 152 9.65 -14.86 0.43
CA GLN A 152 8.72 -15.66 1.23
C GLN A 152 8.67 -15.07 2.65
N PRO A 153 7.57 -14.41 3.05
CA PRO A 153 7.38 -14.00 4.44
C PRO A 153 7.45 -15.20 5.38
N ILE A 154 8.35 -15.13 6.37
CA ILE A 154 8.40 -16.08 7.48
C ILE A 154 7.66 -15.48 8.68
N THR A 155 7.90 -14.19 8.93
CA THR A 155 7.21 -13.38 9.94
C THR A 155 6.97 -11.98 9.39
N THR A 156 6.31 -11.12 10.15
CA THR A 156 6.08 -9.71 9.80
C THR A 156 7.37 -8.87 9.78
N HIS A 157 8.47 -9.37 10.35
CA HIS A 157 9.77 -8.69 10.43
C HIS A 157 10.90 -9.42 9.72
N MET A 158 10.64 -10.59 9.14
CA MET A 158 11.68 -11.43 8.54
C MET A 158 11.11 -12.19 7.34
N LEU A 159 11.76 -12.02 6.19
CA LEU A 159 11.43 -12.67 4.95
C LEU A 159 12.62 -13.53 4.50
N LEU A 160 12.34 -14.72 4.00
CA LEU A 160 13.30 -15.48 3.22
C LEU A 160 13.37 -14.87 1.82
N ARG A 161 14.58 -14.70 1.31
CA ARG A 161 14.88 -14.21 -0.03
C ARG A 161 15.68 -15.25 -0.78
N ALA A 162 15.21 -15.63 -1.96
CA ALA A 162 15.91 -16.54 -2.86
C ALA A 162 16.03 -15.92 -4.25
N GLU A 163 17.20 -16.06 -4.87
CA GLU A 163 17.53 -15.46 -6.16
C GLU A 163 18.34 -16.38 -7.05
N ALA A 164 18.05 -16.33 -8.34
CA ALA A 164 18.90 -16.86 -9.40
C ALA A 164 19.21 -15.73 -10.38
N ARG A 165 20.50 -15.46 -10.58
CA ARG A 165 21.01 -14.37 -11.43
C ARG A 165 22.00 -14.92 -12.46
N TYR A 166 22.02 -14.27 -13.60
CA TYR A 166 23.10 -14.36 -14.58
C TYR A 166 23.93 -13.09 -14.48
N ARG A 167 25.23 -13.26 -14.22
CA ARG A 167 26.20 -12.19 -14.00
C ARG A 167 27.16 -12.11 -15.16
N THR A 168 27.37 -10.92 -15.70
CA THR A 168 28.43 -10.65 -16.66
C THR A 168 29.47 -9.69 -16.09
N ASP A 169 30.73 -9.93 -16.42
CA ASP A 169 31.88 -9.20 -15.89
C ASP A 169 32.72 -8.64 -17.06
N ASP A 170 32.58 -7.34 -17.32
CA ASP A 170 33.34 -6.62 -18.34
C ASP A 170 34.65 -6.08 -17.76
N LYS A 171 35.76 -6.69 -18.18
CA LYS A 171 37.13 -6.39 -17.74
C LYS A 171 37.97 -5.64 -18.80
N GLY A 172 37.33 -5.15 -19.85
CA GLY A 172 38.00 -4.51 -20.98
C GLY A 172 38.82 -5.48 -21.85
N ALA A 173 39.65 -4.91 -22.74
CA ALA A 173 40.30 -5.63 -23.84
C ALA A 173 41.61 -6.36 -23.46
N THR A 174 42.06 -6.30 -22.20
CA THR A 174 43.30 -6.96 -21.79
C THR A 174 43.07 -8.47 -21.64
N PRO A 175 43.88 -9.32 -22.31
CA PRO A 175 43.80 -10.78 -22.16
C PRO A 175 43.84 -11.22 -20.70
N THR A 176 42.83 -11.95 -20.23
CA THR A 176 42.64 -12.32 -18.81
C THR A 176 42.02 -13.72 -18.71
N GLY A 177 42.19 -14.39 -17.56
CA GLY A 177 41.63 -15.71 -17.30
C GLY A 177 42.44 -16.87 -17.90
N ALA A 178 41.96 -18.10 -17.69
CA ALA A 178 42.71 -19.33 -18.01
C ALA A 178 43.01 -19.51 -19.51
N LYS A 179 42.19 -18.92 -20.39
CA LYS A 179 42.42 -18.99 -21.85
C LYS A 179 43.06 -17.73 -22.41
N SER A 180 43.41 -16.75 -21.56
CA SER A 180 43.99 -15.47 -21.98
C SER A 180 43.16 -14.80 -23.09
N THR A 181 41.83 -14.77 -22.92
CA THR A 181 40.89 -14.22 -23.89
C THR A 181 40.51 -12.77 -23.52
N THR A 182 39.90 -12.07 -24.47
CA THR A 182 39.32 -10.74 -24.26
C THR A 182 37.81 -10.78 -23.96
N SER A 183 37.16 -11.95 -24.06
CA SER A 183 35.72 -12.14 -23.86
C SER A 183 35.29 -11.94 -22.42
N ASN A 184 34.16 -11.27 -22.19
CA ASN A 184 33.58 -11.09 -20.84
C ASN A 184 33.31 -12.44 -20.17
N PHE A 185 33.40 -12.48 -18.84
CA PHE A 185 33.00 -13.67 -18.11
C PHE A 185 31.51 -13.64 -17.86
N ALA A 186 30.85 -14.80 -17.94
CA ALA A 186 29.45 -14.91 -17.66
C ALA A 186 29.12 -16.12 -16.77
N GLU A 187 28.46 -15.85 -15.65
CA GLU A 187 28.39 -16.79 -14.52
C GLU A 187 26.97 -16.89 -13.98
N GLY A 188 26.60 -18.09 -13.51
CA GLY A 188 25.36 -18.30 -12.78
C GLY A 188 25.58 -17.98 -11.30
N VAL A 189 24.69 -17.21 -10.69
CA VAL A 189 24.75 -16.86 -9.26
C VAL A 189 23.44 -17.25 -8.60
N TYR A 190 23.51 -18.09 -7.58
CA TYR A 190 22.35 -18.59 -6.85
C TYR A 190 22.48 -18.19 -5.39
N SER A 191 21.49 -17.49 -4.86
CA SER A 191 21.57 -16.88 -3.53
C SER A 191 20.34 -17.19 -2.69
N VAL A 192 20.56 -17.38 -1.39
CA VAL A 192 19.50 -17.53 -0.40
C VAL A 192 19.87 -16.78 0.87
N GLY A 193 18.91 -16.11 1.49
CA GLY A 193 19.16 -15.34 2.70
C GLY A 193 17.92 -14.74 3.30
N LEU A 194 18.15 -13.77 4.18
CA LEU A 194 17.11 -13.12 4.94
C LEU A 194 17.03 -11.63 4.60
N LEU A 195 15.81 -11.12 4.63
CA LEU A 195 15.48 -9.72 4.47
C LEU A 195 14.68 -9.25 5.68
N PHE A 196 15.07 -8.12 6.26
CA PHE A 196 14.47 -7.53 7.43
C PHE A 196 13.93 -6.13 7.10
N PRO A 197 12.60 -5.98 6.94
CA PRO A 197 11.99 -4.70 6.63
C PRO A 197 11.79 -3.86 7.89
N PHE A 198 12.07 -2.57 7.79
CA PHE A 198 11.99 -1.59 8.87
C PHE A 198 11.50 -0.23 8.35
N GLY A 199 11.25 0.68 9.29
CA GLY A 199 10.77 2.01 8.99
C GLY A 199 9.37 1.97 8.40
N GLY A 200 8.37 1.79 9.25
CA GLY A 200 6.97 2.00 8.95
C GLY A 200 6.39 2.92 10.02
N GLY A 201 5.76 4.02 9.60
CA GLY A 201 4.86 4.79 10.45
C GLY A 201 3.47 4.21 10.29
N ALA A 202 2.69 4.20 11.37
CA ALA A 202 1.26 3.95 11.33
C ALA A 202 0.60 5.03 10.46
N THR A 203 0.54 4.77 9.17
CA THR A 203 -0.46 5.34 8.29
C THR A 203 -1.03 4.15 7.56
N GLN A 204 -2.03 3.54 8.20
CA GLN A 204 -3.18 3.16 7.41
C GLN A 204 -3.53 4.41 6.59
N ALA A 205 -3.15 4.40 5.32
CA ALA A 205 -3.86 5.22 4.36
C ALA A 205 -5.30 4.73 4.49
N GLY A 206 -6.11 5.52 5.20
CA GLY A 206 -7.54 5.35 5.22
C GLY A 206 -7.97 5.08 3.80
N SER A 207 -8.68 3.97 3.64
CA SER A 207 -9.39 3.58 2.43
C SER A 207 -9.77 4.81 1.60
N ALA A 208 -9.21 4.94 0.39
CA ALA A 208 -9.70 5.86 -0.62
C ALA A 208 -11.02 5.35 -1.26
N ASP A 209 -11.83 4.66 -0.46
CA ASP A 209 -13.18 4.17 -0.75
C ASP A 209 -14.11 4.39 0.46
N GLU A 210 -13.80 5.37 1.31
CA GLU A 210 -14.72 5.91 2.31
C GLU A 210 -14.75 7.44 2.22
N ALA A 211 -15.01 7.94 1.02
CA ALA A 211 -15.43 9.31 0.79
C ALA A 211 -16.97 9.38 0.82
N ALA A 212 -17.60 9.03 1.95
CA ALA A 212 -19.01 9.37 2.23
C ALA A 212 -19.39 9.05 3.69
N THR A 213 -18.82 9.77 4.65
CA THR A 213 -19.55 10.30 5.81
C THR A 213 -18.59 11.23 6.54
N ALA A 214 -18.50 12.46 6.04
CA ALA A 214 -18.09 13.53 6.92
C ALA A 214 -19.15 13.59 8.03
N VAL A 215 -18.81 13.06 9.21
CA VAL A 215 -19.42 13.55 10.44
C VAL A 215 -19.08 15.04 10.48
N VAL A 216 -20.03 15.84 10.00
CA VAL A 216 -20.04 17.26 10.31
C VAL A 216 -20.03 17.31 11.82
N ASP A 217 -18.96 17.89 12.36
CA ASP A 217 -18.87 18.21 13.77
C ASP A 217 -19.99 19.22 14.06
N THR A 218 -21.17 18.70 14.41
CA THR A 218 -22.38 19.48 14.68
C THR A 218 -22.24 20.29 15.97
N GLU A 219 -21.17 20.13 16.74
CA GLU A 219 -20.93 20.94 17.95
C GLU A 219 -20.65 22.41 17.64
N SER A 220 -20.49 22.80 16.37
CA SER A 220 -20.31 24.21 15.97
C SER A 220 -21.22 24.65 14.82
N ALA A 221 -22.25 23.87 14.49
CA ALA A 221 -23.25 24.31 13.52
C ALA A 221 -24.13 25.41 14.12
N ASP A 222 -24.51 26.38 13.29
CA ASP A 222 -25.44 27.48 13.59
C ASP A 222 -26.38 27.54 12.37
N ASP A 223 -27.56 26.92 12.50
CA ASP A 223 -28.45 26.63 11.38
C ASP A 223 -29.24 27.87 10.91
N ASP A 224 -29.56 28.80 11.82
CA ASP A 224 -30.26 30.05 11.51
C ASP A 224 -29.33 31.27 11.39
N ASN A 225 -28.03 31.06 11.63
CA ASN A 225 -26.95 32.04 11.49
C ASN A 225 -27.16 33.28 12.38
N ASP A 226 -27.70 33.07 13.58
CA ASP A 226 -27.96 34.14 14.54
C ASP A 226 -26.74 34.50 15.41
N GLY A 227 -25.68 33.68 15.35
CA GLY A 227 -24.45 33.83 16.10
C GLY A 227 -24.33 32.91 17.31
N VAL A 228 -25.32 32.05 17.58
CA VAL A 228 -25.35 31.04 18.64
C VAL A 228 -25.33 29.65 18.00
N SER A 229 -24.50 28.75 18.54
CA SER A 229 -24.39 27.39 17.99
C SER A 229 -25.60 26.56 18.40
N ASN A 230 -26.04 25.63 17.55
CA ASN A 230 -27.23 24.79 17.75
C ASN A 230 -27.23 24.03 19.10
N ASP A 231 -26.05 23.76 19.69
CA ASP A 231 -25.91 23.13 21.00
C ASP A 231 -26.22 24.07 22.19
N LYS A 232 -26.18 25.38 21.94
CA LYS A 232 -26.43 26.47 22.90
C LYS A 232 -27.68 27.28 22.59
N ASP A 233 -28.23 27.15 21.39
CA ASP A 233 -29.43 27.85 20.95
C ASP A 233 -30.70 27.21 21.56
N GLN A 234 -31.45 28.05 22.28
CA GLN A 234 -32.72 27.70 22.92
C GLN A 234 -33.93 28.14 22.09
N CYS A 235 -33.72 28.91 21.03
CA CYS A 235 -34.75 29.51 20.19
C CYS A 235 -34.46 29.32 18.68
N PRO A 236 -34.54 28.08 18.15
CA PRO A 236 -34.26 27.80 16.74
C PRO A 236 -35.12 28.61 15.77
N GLY A 237 -34.49 29.15 14.73
CA GLY A 237 -35.14 29.96 13.69
C GLY A 237 -35.21 31.44 14.03
N SER A 238 -34.29 31.93 14.86
CA SER A 238 -34.24 33.32 15.26
C SER A 238 -33.69 34.20 14.11
N PRO A 239 -34.05 35.51 14.07
CA PRO A 239 -33.49 36.42 13.08
C PRO A 239 -32.08 36.88 13.47
N ALA A 240 -31.15 36.79 12.51
CA ALA A 240 -29.77 37.20 12.71
C ALA A 240 -29.61 38.64 13.24
N GLY A 241 -28.77 38.79 14.28
CA GLY A 241 -28.32 40.09 14.80
C GLY A 241 -29.18 40.72 15.91
N ALA A 242 -30.16 40.01 16.46
CA ALA A 242 -31.03 40.53 17.53
C ALA A 242 -31.34 39.51 18.66
N VAL A 243 -30.43 38.57 18.92
CA VAL A 243 -30.60 37.52 19.93
C VAL A 243 -29.76 37.74 21.19
N ASP A 244 -30.21 37.16 22.30
CA ASP A 244 -29.45 37.08 23.54
C ASP A 244 -28.42 35.93 23.50
N GLU A 245 -27.75 35.70 24.62
CA GLU A 245 -26.72 34.66 24.76
C GLU A 245 -27.24 33.21 24.59
N ASN A 246 -28.56 33.03 24.52
CA ASN A 246 -29.22 31.73 24.31
C ASN A 246 -29.87 31.63 22.93
N GLY A 247 -29.62 32.56 21.99
CA GLY A 247 -30.24 32.54 20.65
C GLY A 247 -31.66 33.10 20.63
N CYS A 248 -32.14 33.69 21.73
CA CYS A 248 -33.52 34.15 21.82
C CYS A 248 -33.69 35.64 21.47
N PRO A 249 -34.71 36.02 20.66
CA PRO A 249 -34.95 37.41 20.28
C PRO A 249 -35.17 38.33 21.49
N THR A 250 -34.46 39.46 21.53
CA THR A 250 -34.52 40.41 22.66
C THR A 250 -35.59 41.51 22.53
N GLY A 251 -36.59 41.33 21.65
CA GLY A 251 -37.64 42.32 21.43
C GLY A 251 -38.96 41.72 20.90
N ASP A 252 -40.03 41.98 21.64
CA ASP A 252 -41.47 41.81 21.36
C ASP A 252 -41.92 40.50 20.67
N SER A 253 -42.19 39.53 21.54
CA SER A 253 -42.91 38.27 21.35
C SER A 253 -44.26 38.36 20.64
N SER A 254 -44.42 37.59 19.56
CA SER A 254 -45.66 36.87 19.20
C SER A 254 -45.28 35.73 18.23
N ALA A 255 -45.55 34.44 18.44
CA ALA A 255 -46.29 33.73 19.45
C ALA A 255 -45.77 32.28 19.45
N ALA A 256 -45.29 31.81 20.61
CA ALA A 256 -45.15 30.39 20.90
C ALA A 256 -46.03 30.11 22.11
N THR A 257 -47.28 29.73 21.86
CA THR A 257 -48.10 29.00 22.82
C THR A 257 -48.38 27.67 22.17
N ASP A 258 -47.83 26.58 22.73
CA ASP A 258 -48.45 25.27 22.71
C ASP A 258 -47.89 24.46 23.88
N GLY A 259 -48.50 24.70 25.06
CA GLY A 259 -48.47 23.78 26.19
C GLY A 259 -49.82 23.08 26.26
N ASP A 260 -49.84 21.81 25.91
CA ASP A 260 -50.99 20.92 25.95
C ASP A 260 -51.49 20.66 27.38
N SER A 261 -52.79 20.82 27.63
CA SER A 261 -53.55 20.07 28.63
C SER A 261 -55.07 20.22 28.48
N ALA A 262 -55.70 19.08 28.15
CA ALA A 262 -57.03 18.61 28.58
C ALA A 262 -58.31 19.19 27.94
N ALA A 263 -59.09 18.28 27.33
CA ALA A 263 -60.47 18.42 26.84
C ALA A 263 -61.52 18.46 27.99
N PRO A 264 -62.86 18.48 27.76
CA PRO A 264 -63.68 18.79 26.56
C PRO A 264 -64.90 19.74 26.84
N ALA A 265 -65.66 20.05 25.76
CA ALA A 265 -67.14 20.18 25.69
C ALA A 265 -67.73 21.52 25.16
N ALA A 266 -68.43 21.37 24.02
CA ALA A 266 -69.78 21.84 23.67
C ALA A 266 -70.11 23.35 23.43
N ASP A 267 -70.58 23.59 22.21
CA ASP A 267 -71.88 24.20 21.82
C ASP A 267 -71.99 25.63 21.24
N ASP A 268 -72.76 25.67 20.14
CA ASP A 268 -73.54 26.75 19.52
C ASP A 268 -72.91 28.04 18.91
N GLY A 269 -73.12 28.18 17.58
CA GLY A 269 -74.04 29.23 17.08
C GLY A 269 -73.49 30.47 16.33
N ALA A 270 -73.54 30.39 15.00
CA ALA A 270 -73.93 31.45 14.02
C ALA A 270 -73.12 32.77 13.84
N ALA A 271 -72.78 33.01 12.56
CA ALA A 271 -72.18 34.19 11.91
C ALA A 271 -73.20 35.36 11.73
N PRO A 272 -72.97 36.45 10.93
CA PRO A 272 -71.76 36.92 10.19
C PRO A 272 -71.51 38.46 10.25
N THR A 273 -70.34 38.96 9.78
CA THR A 273 -70.20 40.21 8.97
C THR A 273 -68.82 40.31 8.30
N ASP A 274 -68.78 40.11 6.98
CA ASP A 274 -68.23 40.99 5.93
C ASP A 274 -67.23 42.11 6.30
N SER A 275 -65.97 42.04 5.82
CA SER A 275 -65.40 42.92 4.77
C SER A 275 -63.86 42.91 4.69
N SER A 276 -63.38 42.38 3.55
CA SER A 276 -62.25 42.80 2.68
C SER A 276 -60.78 42.99 3.15
N GLY A 277 -59.87 42.28 2.46
CA GLY A 277 -58.45 42.63 2.22
C GLY A 277 -57.48 41.46 2.43
N ASP A 278 -57.31 40.55 1.46
CA ASP A 278 -56.26 40.53 0.42
C ASP A 278 -54.91 39.90 0.86
N SER A 279 -54.36 39.05 -0.01
CA SER A 279 -53.05 38.37 0.01
C SER A 279 -52.86 37.05 0.80
N GLY A 280 -53.37 35.95 0.22
CA GLY A 280 -52.57 34.75 -0.09
C GLY A 280 -51.86 33.99 1.04
N SER A 281 -52.55 33.62 2.12
CA SER A 281 -52.07 32.59 3.05
C SER A 281 -52.31 31.21 2.43
N ALA A 282 -51.23 30.44 2.24
CA ALA A 282 -51.31 29.03 1.88
C ALA A 282 -52.18 28.30 2.91
N THR A 283 -53.22 27.63 2.44
CA THR A 283 -54.04 26.72 3.25
C THR A 283 -53.11 25.67 3.88
N PRO A 284 -53.17 25.42 5.21
CA PRO A 284 -52.39 24.33 5.79
C PRO A 284 -52.88 23.02 5.17
N CYS A 285 -51.99 22.37 4.43
CA CYS A 285 -52.25 21.09 3.79
C CYS A 285 -52.11 19.95 4.81
N ARG A 286 -52.70 18.80 4.47
CA ARG A 286 -52.63 17.59 5.28
C ARG A 286 -51.17 17.08 5.34
N THR A 287 -50.72 16.71 6.54
CA THR A 287 -49.43 16.06 6.76
C THR A 287 -49.44 14.64 6.16
N PRO A 288 -48.41 14.24 5.38
CA PRO A 288 -48.35 12.91 4.75
C PRO A 288 -48.11 11.78 5.77
N ASP A 289 -48.69 10.61 5.51
CA ASP A 289 -48.37 9.38 6.25
C ASP A 289 -47.05 8.74 5.76
N ALA A 290 -46.46 7.85 6.56
CA ALA A 290 -45.17 7.25 6.23
C ALA A 290 -45.21 6.45 4.90
N GLY A 291 -44.45 6.92 3.91
CA GLY A 291 -44.37 6.32 2.57
C GLY A 291 -45.24 7.01 1.50
N GLU A 292 -45.97 8.06 1.86
CA GLU A 292 -46.77 8.88 0.94
C GLU A 292 -45.90 9.90 0.19
N GLN A 293 -46.23 10.17 -1.08
CA GLN A 293 -45.49 11.15 -1.87
C GLN A 293 -45.88 12.58 -1.44
N VAL A 294 -44.92 13.50 -1.55
CA VAL A 294 -45.10 14.91 -1.20
C VAL A 294 -44.80 15.81 -2.37
N ASP A 295 -45.45 16.98 -2.43
CA ASP A 295 -45.11 18.02 -3.39
C ASP A 295 -43.91 18.88 -2.95
N GLU A 296 -43.54 19.85 -3.79
CA GLU A 296 -42.42 20.78 -3.56
C GLU A 296 -42.59 21.68 -2.32
N ASN A 297 -43.78 21.70 -1.71
CA ASN A 297 -44.09 22.45 -0.50
C ASN A 297 -44.30 21.52 0.72
N GLY A 298 -44.02 20.22 0.58
CA GLY A 298 -44.10 19.24 1.67
C GLY A 298 -45.51 18.73 1.97
N CYS A 299 -46.47 18.97 1.09
CA CYS A 299 -47.87 18.56 1.27
C CYS A 299 -48.14 17.15 0.71
N ALA A 300 -49.01 16.38 1.37
CA ALA A 300 -49.46 15.08 0.86
C ALA A 300 -50.19 15.25 -0.48
N VAL A 301 -49.78 14.52 -1.53
CA VAL A 301 -50.48 14.55 -2.81
C VAL A 301 -51.59 13.49 -2.84
N ASP A 302 -52.84 13.94 -2.71
CA ASP A 302 -54.01 13.05 -2.81
C ASP A 302 -54.11 12.46 -4.23
N GLY A 303 -53.70 11.20 -4.42
CA GLY A 303 -53.98 10.50 -5.69
C GLY A 303 -53.07 9.36 -6.16
N ALA A 304 -52.12 8.86 -5.37
CA ALA A 304 -51.32 7.70 -5.78
C ALA A 304 -51.43 6.55 -4.78
N ALA A 305 -52.24 5.54 -5.11
CA ALA A 305 -52.21 4.26 -4.39
C ALA A 305 -50.79 3.65 -4.44
N PRO A 306 -50.33 3.00 -3.35
CA PRO A 306 -49.01 2.38 -3.33
C PRO A 306 -48.91 1.26 -4.39
N PRO A 307 -47.76 1.10 -5.07
CA PRO A 307 -47.56 0.01 -6.01
C PRO A 307 -47.58 -1.35 -5.27
N GLN A 308 -48.25 -2.34 -5.88
CA GLN A 308 -48.16 -3.76 -5.53
C GLN A 308 -46.78 -4.31 -5.90
#